data_AF-A0A8B9FBV2-F1
#
_entry.id   AF-A0A8B9FBV2-F1
#
_cell.length_a   1.000
_cell.length_b   1.000
_cell.length_c   1.000
_cell.angle_alpha   90.00
_cell.angle_beta   90.00
_cell.angle_gamma   90.00
#
_symmetry.space_group_name_H-M   'P 1'
#
loop_
_entity.id
_entity.type
_entity.pdbx_description
1 polymer ?
#
loop_
_entity_poly.entity_id
_entity_poly.type
_entity_poly.pdbx_seq_one_letter_code
_entity_poly.pdbx_strand_id
1 'polypeptide(L)'
;ELELTPSPCPIAGQVTVTCKEYTYKCRNGRCISKQNPECDGEQDCEDNSDEDNCTPKSEEKQVQGQVGRGLEQRALVEEPMSHPQCGKWGYPGVTECPMSCSADCGIRSYTRKSRIVGGQNSDVGEWPWQVSLHVRGQGHICGASLVSESWLVSAAHCFQQLQGIRYVGPAGVIKRIISHPYFNDYTYDYDIAVVELQTPATFSSFIQPICLPDATHSFPVGKDLWVTGWGATAEGGGGASILQKAEIRLINQTVCNQLLTDQLTPRMMCVGILTGGVDACQGDSGGPLVSVEPSSRMFLAGVVSWGDGCAQRNKPGVYSRLTSLRDWSFCPWAAQALP
;
A
#
# COMPACT_ATOMS: atom_id res chain seq x y z
N GLU A 1 -39.35 69.04 -24.07
CA GLU A 1 -38.55 67.85 -23.73
C GLU A 1 -37.31 68.31 -22.99
N LEU A 2 -37.13 67.83 -21.76
CA LEU A 2 -36.13 68.33 -20.82
C LEU A 2 -34.79 67.62 -21.01
N GLU A 3 -33.75 68.43 -21.17
CA GLU A 3 -32.34 68.05 -21.13
C GLU A 3 -31.94 67.57 -19.72
N LEU A 4 -31.24 66.43 -19.65
CA LEU A 4 -30.74 65.84 -18.41
C LEU A 4 -29.29 66.28 -18.18
N THR A 5 -29.07 67.06 -17.13
CA THR A 5 -27.77 67.32 -16.52
C THR A 5 -27.33 66.14 -15.65
N PRO A 6 -26.03 65.78 -15.59
CA PRO A 6 -25.53 64.81 -14.60
C PRO A 6 -24.92 65.52 -13.39
N SER A 7 -25.33 65.11 -12.19
CA SER A 7 -24.66 65.32 -10.89
C SER A 7 -25.06 64.15 -9.96
N PRO A 8 -24.31 63.81 -8.91
CA PRO A 8 -22.90 63.42 -8.79
C PRO A 8 -22.75 61.91 -8.42
N CYS A 9 -21.53 61.36 -8.53
CA CYS A 9 -21.18 60.01 -8.06
C CYS A 9 -21.37 59.83 -6.54
N PRO A 10 -21.95 58.69 -6.08
CA PRO A 10 -21.69 58.16 -4.75
C PRO A 10 -20.34 57.42 -4.72
N ILE A 11 -19.69 57.55 -3.56
CA ILE A 11 -18.35 57.09 -3.20
C ILE A 11 -18.18 55.57 -3.40
N ALA A 12 -16.99 55.19 -3.85
CA ALA A 12 -16.54 53.81 -4.02
C ALA A 12 -16.69 52.99 -2.72
N GLY A 13 -17.73 52.16 -2.68
CA GLY A 13 -17.80 51.04 -1.75
C GLY A 13 -16.82 49.96 -2.21
N GLN A 14 -15.92 49.55 -1.32
CA GLN A 14 -15.01 48.43 -1.51
C GLN A 14 -15.80 47.18 -1.94
N VAL A 15 -15.56 46.70 -3.16
CA VAL A 15 -15.99 45.37 -3.59
C VAL A 15 -15.11 44.36 -2.86
N THR A 16 -15.61 43.75 -1.79
CA THR A 16 -14.97 42.61 -1.16
C THR A 16 -15.20 41.37 -2.01
N VAL A 17 -14.21 41.04 -2.85
CA VAL A 17 -14.21 39.78 -3.60
C VAL A 17 -14.07 38.64 -2.59
N THR A 18 -15.09 37.78 -2.50
CA THR A 18 -15.05 36.62 -1.61
C THR A 18 -14.22 35.52 -2.26
N CYS A 19 -13.16 35.06 -1.58
CA CYS A 19 -12.35 33.94 -2.07
C CYS A 19 -13.21 32.68 -2.24
N LYS A 20 -12.95 31.91 -3.30
CA LYS A 20 -13.57 30.61 -3.52
C LYS A 20 -12.71 29.51 -2.90
N GLU A 21 -13.28 28.31 -2.71
CA GLU A 21 -12.62 27.14 -2.09
C GLU A 21 -11.31 26.72 -2.79
N TYR A 22 -11.12 27.12 -4.05
CA TYR A 22 -9.94 26.81 -4.87
C TYR A 22 -9.02 28.01 -5.13
N THR A 23 -9.06 29.04 -4.28
CA THR A 23 -8.19 30.23 -4.41
C THR A 23 -7.34 30.43 -3.16
N TYR A 24 -6.07 30.79 -3.33
CA TYR A 24 -5.18 31.14 -2.22
C TYR A 24 -5.44 32.57 -1.78
N LYS A 25 -5.44 32.85 -0.48
CA LYS A 25 -5.72 34.18 0.07
C LYS A 25 -4.44 34.82 0.60
N CYS A 26 -3.98 35.89 -0.06
CA CYS A 26 -2.85 36.70 0.38
C CYS A 26 -3.18 37.45 1.69
N ARG A 27 -2.15 37.91 2.41
CA ARG A 27 -2.30 38.62 3.68
C ARG A 27 -3.04 39.96 3.51
N ASN A 28 -2.87 40.64 2.36
CA ASN A 28 -3.65 41.82 1.97
C ASN A 28 -5.15 41.55 1.68
N GLY A 29 -5.60 40.29 1.78
CA GLY A 29 -6.99 39.89 1.59
C GLY A 29 -7.42 39.68 0.13
N ARG A 30 -6.53 39.82 -0.84
CA ARG A 30 -6.78 39.43 -2.24
C ARG A 30 -6.62 37.92 -2.43
N CYS A 31 -7.39 37.36 -3.37
CA CYS A 31 -7.37 35.92 -3.67
C CYS A 31 -6.73 35.67 -5.04
N ILE A 32 -5.90 34.64 -5.13
CA ILE A 32 -5.19 34.23 -6.35
C ILE A 32 -5.76 32.90 -6.87
N SER A 33 -6.02 32.83 -8.17
CA SER A 33 -6.52 31.63 -8.86
C SER A 33 -5.42 30.94 -9.67
N LYS A 34 -4.34 30.52 -8.99
CA LYS A 34 -3.26 29.68 -9.54
C LYS A 34 -3.26 28.35 -8.78
N GLN A 35 -2.78 27.29 -9.42
CA GLN A 35 -2.65 25.99 -8.78
C GLN A 35 -1.36 25.97 -7.96
N ASN A 36 -1.49 25.81 -6.64
CA ASN A 36 -0.37 25.70 -5.70
C ASN A 36 0.56 26.93 -5.59
N PRO A 37 0.03 28.17 -5.48
CA PRO A 37 0.82 29.41 -5.41
C PRO A 37 1.50 29.63 -4.06
N GLU A 38 1.61 28.61 -3.20
CA GLU A 38 2.26 28.75 -1.90
C GLU A 38 3.61 28.03 -1.96
N CYS A 39 4.70 28.76 -1.72
CA CYS A 39 6.06 28.25 -1.72
C CYS A 39 6.50 27.62 -3.06
N ASP A 40 6.10 28.22 -4.17
CA ASP A 40 6.48 27.80 -5.51
C ASP A 40 7.68 28.58 -6.07
N GLY A 41 8.17 29.58 -5.32
CA GLY A 41 9.32 30.39 -5.66
C GLY A 41 9.02 31.54 -6.62
N GLU A 42 7.75 31.77 -6.97
CA GLU A 42 7.29 32.93 -7.72
C GLU A 42 6.50 33.87 -6.81
N GLN A 43 6.69 35.18 -6.96
CA GLN A 43 5.88 36.16 -6.25
C GLN A 43 4.51 36.29 -6.92
N ASP A 44 3.52 35.55 -6.44
CA ASP A 44 2.13 35.64 -6.88
C ASP A 44 1.34 36.67 -6.04
N CYS A 45 1.62 36.80 -4.75
CA CYS A 45 1.05 37.88 -3.93
C CYS A 45 1.87 39.17 -4.04
N GLU A 46 1.19 40.31 -4.22
CA GLU A 46 1.84 41.65 -4.22
C GLU A 46 2.65 41.91 -2.93
N ASP A 47 2.26 41.30 -1.81
CA ASP A 47 2.92 41.41 -0.51
C ASP A 47 3.87 40.25 -0.19
N ASN A 48 4.13 39.34 -1.15
CA ASN A 48 5.00 38.17 -1.04
C ASN A 48 4.59 37.18 0.08
N SER A 49 3.32 37.25 0.53
CA SER A 49 2.83 36.43 1.64
C SER A 49 2.81 34.93 1.35
N ASP A 50 2.71 34.59 0.07
CA ASP A 50 2.79 33.25 -0.50
C ASP A 50 4.16 32.59 -0.31
N GLU A 51 5.24 33.39 -0.19
CA GLU A 51 6.62 32.91 -0.12
C GLU A 51 7.28 33.14 1.25
N ASP A 52 6.62 33.84 2.17
CA ASP A 52 7.17 34.27 3.46
C ASP A 52 7.31 33.14 4.51
N ASN A 53 6.56 32.03 4.38
CA ASN A 53 6.49 30.97 5.39
C ASN A 53 6.86 29.58 4.85
N CYS A 54 7.83 29.55 3.95
CA CYS A 54 8.30 28.32 3.33
C CYS A 54 9.37 27.66 4.20
N THR A 55 9.07 26.47 4.72
CA THR A 55 10.09 25.69 5.45
C THR A 55 11.19 25.25 4.47
N PRO A 56 12.47 25.58 4.72
CA PRO A 56 13.54 25.23 3.81
C PRO A 56 13.70 23.70 3.75
N LYS A 57 13.57 23.14 2.55
CA LYS A 57 14.07 21.80 2.24
C LYS A 57 15.59 21.87 2.31
N SER A 58 16.21 20.98 3.09
CA SER A 58 17.66 20.92 3.28
C SER A 58 18.42 20.91 1.95
N GLU A 59 19.16 21.97 1.67
CA GLU A 59 20.05 22.12 0.52
C GLU A 59 21.32 21.27 0.67
N GLU A 60 21.72 20.66 -0.45
CA GLU A 60 23.01 20.00 -0.67
C GLU A 60 24.17 21.00 -0.47
N LYS A 61 25.10 20.71 0.44
CA LYS A 61 26.40 21.40 0.48
C LYS A 61 27.42 20.62 -0.34
N GLN A 62 27.74 21.11 -1.53
CA GLN A 62 29.05 20.92 -2.14
C GLN A 62 30.10 21.78 -1.41
N VAL A 63 31.21 21.20 -0.97
CA VAL A 63 32.45 21.93 -0.73
C VAL A 63 33.66 21.07 -1.12
N GLN A 64 34.42 21.54 -2.11
CA GLN A 64 35.76 21.07 -2.50
C GLN A 64 36.78 21.28 -1.37
N GLY A 65 37.73 20.36 -1.25
CA GLY A 65 38.61 20.24 -0.09
C GLY A 65 39.74 21.27 0.06
N GLN A 66 40.33 21.28 1.25
CA GLN A 66 41.74 21.59 1.47
C GLN A 66 42.24 21.07 2.83
N VAL A 67 43.55 20.84 2.85
CA VAL A 67 44.39 20.10 3.80
C VAL A 67 44.53 20.76 5.18
N GLY A 68 44.60 19.95 6.25
CA GLY A 68 45.52 20.24 7.37
C GLY A 68 45.04 19.98 8.81
N ARG A 69 45.77 19.06 9.46
CA ARG A 69 46.04 18.91 10.92
C ARG A 69 44.94 18.32 11.79
N GLY A 70 45.30 17.18 12.40
CA GLY A 70 44.48 16.45 13.34
C GLY A 70 44.40 17.10 14.71
N LEU A 71 43.38 16.67 15.45
CA LEU A 71 43.32 16.51 16.90
C LEU A 71 42.08 15.64 17.19
N GLU A 72 42.23 14.74 18.15
CA GLU A 72 41.22 13.78 18.64
C GLU A 72 39.83 14.36 18.87
N GLN A 73 38.78 13.62 18.48
CA GLN A 73 37.58 13.47 19.30
C GLN A 73 36.66 12.34 18.83
N ARG A 74 36.50 11.35 19.73
CA ARG A 74 35.34 10.49 20.00
C ARG A 74 34.41 10.14 18.83
N ALA A 75 34.43 8.86 18.47
CA ALA A 75 33.38 8.20 17.70
C ALA A 75 31.99 8.51 18.28
N LEU A 76 31.21 9.31 17.56
CA LEU A 76 29.77 9.33 17.70
C LEU A 76 29.24 8.16 16.88
N VAL A 77 28.54 7.26 17.56
CA VAL A 77 27.73 6.20 16.98
C VAL A 77 26.70 6.89 16.07
N GLU A 78 26.76 6.63 14.77
CA GLU A 78 25.67 6.99 13.86
C GLU A 78 24.46 6.13 14.23
N GLU A 79 23.48 6.75 14.89
CA GLU A 79 22.14 6.19 15.07
C GLU A 79 21.52 5.93 13.69
N PRO A 80 20.88 4.78 13.45
CA PRO A 80 20.29 4.48 12.15
C PRO A 80 19.19 5.48 11.83
N MET A 81 19.29 6.07 10.64
CA MET A 81 18.37 7.08 10.11
C MET A 81 16.93 6.56 10.14
N SER A 82 16.15 7.03 11.11
CA SER A 82 14.70 6.88 11.11
C SER A 82 14.11 7.71 9.97
N HIS A 83 13.39 7.05 9.07
CA HIS A 83 12.67 7.71 7.98
C HIS A 83 11.68 8.73 8.56
N PRO A 84 11.64 10.00 8.09
CA PRO A 84 10.93 11.10 8.76
C PRO A 84 9.39 10.99 8.78
N GLN A 85 8.81 9.94 8.20
CA GLN A 85 7.38 9.64 8.27
C GLN A 85 7.02 8.55 9.30
N CYS A 86 7.99 7.94 9.98
CA CYS A 86 7.73 6.89 10.97
C CYS A 86 7.43 7.44 12.38
N GLY A 87 7.51 8.76 12.60
CA GLY A 87 7.37 9.40 13.92
C GLY A 87 6.12 10.27 14.15
N LYS A 88 5.12 10.27 13.24
CA LYS A 88 3.97 11.20 13.32
C LYS A 88 2.58 10.56 13.42
N TRP A 89 2.49 9.29 13.79
CA TRP A 89 1.20 8.67 14.15
C TRP A 89 1.22 8.16 15.60
N GLY A 90 1.61 9.04 16.52
CA GLY A 90 1.34 8.85 17.94
C GLY A 90 -0.10 9.26 18.21
N TYR A 91 -1.05 8.33 18.09
CA TYR A 91 -2.36 8.53 18.70
C TYR A 91 -2.18 8.58 20.23
N PRO A 92 -2.86 9.48 20.96
CA PRO A 92 -2.71 9.56 22.41
C PRO A 92 -3.12 8.21 23.03
N GLY A 93 -2.15 7.49 23.61
CA GLY A 93 -2.32 6.16 24.20
C GLY A 93 -1.76 4.99 23.37
N VAL A 94 -1.18 5.25 22.20
CA VAL A 94 -0.66 4.25 21.26
C VAL A 94 0.87 4.34 21.20
N THR A 95 1.58 3.60 22.07
CA THR A 95 3.04 3.73 22.20
C THR A 95 3.87 3.02 21.14
N GLU A 96 3.38 1.97 20.45
CA GLU A 96 4.19 1.24 19.44
C GLU A 96 3.33 0.60 18.34
N CYS A 97 3.22 1.23 17.16
CA CYS A 97 2.61 0.54 16.01
C CYS A 97 3.52 -0.62 15.58
N PRO A 98 2.99 -1.85 15.46
CA PRO A 98 3.78 -3.09 15.37
C PRO A 98 4.57 -3.23 14.08
N MET A 99 4.17 -2.53 13.02
CA MET A 99 4.86 -2.59 11.73
C MET A 99 5.93 -1.51 11.69
N SER A 100 7.04 -1.73 12.39
CA SER A 100 8.27 -0.97 12.13
C SER A 100 8.63 -1.13 10.65
N CYS A 101 8.78 -0.01 9.92
CA CYS A 101 9.31 -0.01 8.56
C CYS A 101 10.76 -0.52 8.61
N SER A 102 10.96 -1.84 8.49
CA SER A 102 12.29 -2.39 8.29
C SER A 102 12.88 -1.80 7.01
N ALA A 103 14.04 -1.17 7.10
CA ALA A 103 14.77 -0.66 5.94
C ALA A 103 15.13 -1.77 4.93
N ASP A 104 15.06 -3.04 5.36
CA ASP A 104 15.38 -4.23 4.59
C ASP A 104 14.11 -5.05 4.29
N CYS A 105 13.18 -4.45 3.55
CA CYS A 105 12.00 -5.12 3.00
C CYS A 105 12.06 -5.24 1.47
N GLY A 106 11.29 -6.18 0.92
CA GLY A 106 11.04 -6.31 -0.51
C GLY A 106 12.29 -6.63 -1.32
N ILE A 107 13.29 -7.29 -0.72
CA ILE A 107 14.54 -7.68 -1.37
C ILE A 107 14.39 -9.11 -1.89
N ARG A 108 14.67 -9.30 -3.18
CA ARG A 108 14.67 -10.62 -3.83
C ARG A 108 16.05 -10.93 -4.38
N SER A 109 16.76 -11.86 -3.72
CA SER A 109 18.13 -12.24 -4.07
C SER A 109 18.27 -12.97 -5.41
N TYR A 110 17.18 -13.50 -5.97
CA TYR A 110 17.22 -14.34 -7.17
C TYR A 110 16.67 -13.64 -8.42
N THR A 111 17.54 -13.30 -9.37
CA THR A 111 17.23 -12.62 -10.63
C THR A 111 17.52 -13.50 -11.85
N ARG A 112 16.93 -14.69 -11.96
CA ARG A 112 16.80 -15.31 -13.29
C ARG A 112 15.62 -14.69 -14.02
N LYS A 113 15.93 -13.76 -14.92
CA LYS A 113 14.97 -13.22 -15.89
C LYS A 113 14.60 -14.34 -16.87
N SER A 114 13.47 -15.01 -16.65
CA SER A 114 12.76 -15.68 -17.72
C SER A 114 11.38 -15.04 -17.88
N ARG A 115 11.21 -14.26 -18.93
CA ARG A 115 9.90 -13.76 -19.37
C ARG A 115 9.16 -14.96 -19.98
N ILE A 116 8.33 -15.62 -19.18
CA ILE A 116 7.57 -16.80 -19.60
C ILE A 116 6.14 -16.65 -19.07
N VAL A 117 5.18 -16.87 -19.95
CA VAL A 117 3.74 -16.61 -19.75
C VAL A 117 3.02 -17.92 -19.42
N GLY A 118 2.05 -17.88 -18.51
CA GLY A 118 1.38 -19.07 -17.96
C GLY A 118 1.91 -19.40 -16.57
N GLY A 119 1.03 -19.77 -15.63
CA GLY A 119 1.42 -20.13 -14.26
C GLY A 119 2.57 -21.14 -14.24
N GLN A 120 3.59 -20.88 -13.45
CA GLN A 120 4.83 -21.65 -13.45
C GLN A 120 5.30 -21.97 -12.04
N ASN A 121 6.02 -23.08 -11.94
CA ASN A 121 6.79 -23.41 -10.74
C ASN A 121 7.75 -22.27 -10.40
N SER A 122 7.72 -21.85 -9.15
CA SER A 122 8.67 -20.93 -8.58
C SER A 122 9.92 -21.66 -8.12
N ASP A 123 11.06 -20.99 -8.22
CA ASP A 123 12.30 -21.46 -7.65
C ASP A 123 12.27 -21.32 -6.11
N VAL A 124 13.02 -22.18 -5.42
CA VAL A 124 13.12 -22.13 -3.95
C VAL A 124 13.73 -20.81 -3.50
N GLY A 125 13.03 -20.08 -2.63
CA GLY A 125 13.46 -18.77 -2.12
C GLY A 125 13.23 -17.59 -3.06
N GLU A 126 12.53 -17.81 -4.17
CA GLU A 126 12.23 -16.76 -5.12
C GLU A 126 11.28 -15.70 -4.57
N TRP A 127 10.34 -16.10 -3.69
CA TRP A 127 9.37 -15.21 -3.04
C TRP A 127 9.48 -15.36 -1.52
N PRO A 128 10.49 -14.75 -0.89
CA PRO A 128 10.88 -15.04 0.49
C PRO A 128 9.88 -14.55 1.55
N TRP A 129 8.90 -13.74 1.16
CA TRP A 129 7.78 -13.30 2.00
C TRP A 129 6.55 -14.21 1.91
N GLN A 130 6.52 -15.16 0.98
CA GLN A 130 5.38 -16.04 0.79
C GLN A 130 5.23 -16.98 1.98
N VAL A 131 4.04 -16.99 2.59
CA VAL A 131 3.70 -17.88 3.70
C VAL A 131 2.52 -18.77 3.32
N SER A 132 2.59 -20.04 3.70
CA SER A 132 1.50 -21.00 3.55
C SER A 132 0.80 -21.20 4.91
N LEU A 133 -0.49 -20.87 4.97
CA LEU A 133 -1.34 -21.09 6.14
C LEU A 133 -1.94 -22.50 6.09
N HIS A 134 -1.65 -23.31 7.11
CA HIS A 134 -2.10 -24.70 7.21
C HIS A 134 -3.04 -24.93 8.40
N VAL A 135 -4.09 -25.72 8.17
CA VAL A 135 -4.97 -26.25 9.24
C VAL A 135 -4.62 -27.71 9.49
N ARG A 136 -4.53 -28.09 10.77
CA ARG A 136 -4.23 -29.46 11.19
C ARG A 136 -5.24 -30.45 10.58
N GLY A 137 -4.74 -31.41 9.81
CA GLY A 137 -5.56 -32.45 9.18
C GLY A 137 -6.19 -32.06 7.84
N GLN A 138 -6.10 -30.79 7.43
CA GLN A 138 -6.60 -30.32 6.13
C GLN A 138 -5.46 -29.87 5.19
N GLY A 139 -4.30 -29.49 5.73
CA GLY A 139 -3.16 -29.01 4.95
C GLY A 139 -3.27 -27.52 4.65
N HIS A 140 -2.76 -27.10 3.49
CA HIS A 140 -2.79 -25.71 3.03
C HIS A 140 -4.24 -25.23 2.81
N ILE A 141 -4.56 -24.04 3.33
CA ILE A 141 -5.89 -23.43 3.18
C ILE A 141 -5.83 -22.05 2.54
N CYS A 142 -4.81 -21.26 2.84
CA CYS A 142 -4.64 -19.88 2.39
C CYS A 142 -3.16 -19.51 2.32
N GLY A 143 -2.86 -18.46 1.57
CA GLY A 143 -1.59 -17.74 1.62
C GLY A 143 -1.55 -16.66 2.70
N ALA A 144 -0.36 -16.17 2.98
CA ALA A 144 -0.10 -14.97 3.74
C ALA A 144 1.23 -14.33 3.29
N SER A 145 1.47 -13.10 3.72
CA SER A 145 2.66 -12.32 3.39
C SER A 145 3.39 -11.91 4.66
N LEU A 146 4.68 -12.24 4.78
CA LEU A 146 5.53 -11.78 5.87
C LEU A 146 5.85 -10.29 5.69
N VAL A 147 5.50 -9.44 6.66
CA VAL A 147 5.73 -7.98 6.60
C VAL A 147 6.72 -7.50 7.67
N SER A 148 6.95 -8.30 8.71
CA SER A 148 8.03 -8.11 9.70
C SER A 148 8.39 -9.45 10.33
N GLU A 149 9.33 -9.48 11.27
CA GLU A 149 9.71 -10.73 11.95
C GLU A 149 8.53 -11.40 12.65
N SER A 150 7.57 -10.63 13.17
CA SER A 150 6.46 -11.17 13.97
C SER A 150 5.09 -11.03 13.33
N TRP A 151 4.98 -10.41 12.16
CA TRP A 151 3.68 -10.05 11.59
C TRP A 151 3.51 -10.50 10.15
N LEU A 152 2.33 -11.03 9.87
CA LEU A 152 1.85 -11.41 8.54
C LEU A 152 0.60 -10.60 8.17
N VAL A 153 0.39 -10.45 6.87
CA VAL A 153 -0.87 -9.96 6.27
C VAL A 153 -1.50 -11.09 5.45
N SER A 154 -2.81 -11.27 5.59
CA SER A 154 -3.62 -12.24 4.85
C SER A 154 -5.06 -11.73 4.70
N ALA A 155 -5.96 -12.53 4.12
CA ALA A 155 -7.37 -12.19 3.93
C ALA A 155 -8.19 -12.55 5.18
N ALA A 156 -9.20 -11.76 5.53
CA ALA A 156 -10.04 -12.00 6.69
C ALA A 156 -10.91 -13.25 6.54
N HIS A 157 -11.41 -13.52 5.32
CA HIS A 157 -12.27 -14.68 5.04
C HIS A 157 -11.55 -16.01 5.33
N CYS A 158 -10.22 -16.05 5.24
CA CYS A 158 -9.41 -17.22 5.60
C CYS A 158 -9.57 -17.65 7.07
N PHE A 159 -10.05 -16.75 7.95
CA PHE A 159 -10.12 -16.99 9.39
C PHE A 159 -11.56 -17.01 9.95
N GLN A 160 -12.58 -16.66 9.16
CA GLN A 160 -13.96 -16.53 9.64
C GLN A 160 -14.64 -17.87 9.97
N GLN A 161 -14.37 -18.92 9.20
CA GLN A 161 -15.02 -20.22 9.35
C GLN A 161 -14.28 -21.18 10.29
N LEU A 162 -13.20 -20.72 10.94
CA LEU A 162 -12.27 -21.60 11.63
C LEU A 162 -12.17 -21.26 13.12
N GLN A 163 -13.09 -21.81 13.92
CA GLN A 163 -12.90 -21.87 15.37
C GLN A 163 -11.75 -22.85 15.68
N GLY A 164 -10.64 -22.34 16.23
CA GLY A 164 -9.56 -23.17 16.79
C GLY A 164 -8.38 -23.47 15.87
N ILE A 165 -7.90 -22.49 15.09
CA ILE A 165 -6.70 -22.71 14.26
C ILE A 165 -5.45 -22.83 15.13
N ARG A 166 -4.81 -24.01 15.10
CA ARG A 166 -3.42 -24.21 15.48
C ARG A 166 -2.62 -24.47 14.22
N TYR A 167 -1.69 -23.58 13.92
CA TYR A 167 -0.85 -23.67 12.73
C TYR A 167 0.39 -24.52 12.97
N VAL A 168 0.77 -25.25 11.92
CA VAL A 168 2.12 -25.81 11.75
C VAL A 168 2.58 -25.41 10.35
N GLY A 169 3.28 -24.28 10.28
CA GLY A 169 4.19 -23.97 9.19
C GLY A 169 5.64 -24.02 9.71
N PRO A 170 6.65 -24.13 8.84
CA PRO A 170 8.05 -24.22 9.26
C PRO A 170 8.59 -22.98 10.01
N ALA A 171 7.79 -21.92 10.19
CA ALA A 171 8.18 -20.65 10.81
C ALA A 171 7.33 -20.23 12.03
N GLY A 172 6.61 -21.16 12.69
CA GLY A 172 6.11 -20.94 14.05
C GLY A 172 4.60 -21.04 14.26
N VAL A 173 4.20 -20.93 15.53
CA VAL A 173 2.81 -20.94 16.00
C VAL A 173 2.24 -19.52 15.88
N ILE A 174 0.97 -19.37 15.53
CA ILE A 174 0.29 -18.06 15.51
C ILE A 174 -0.20 -17.71 16.92
N LYS A 175 0.12 -16.50 17.37
CA LYS A 175 -0.25 -15.97 18.69
C LYS A 175 -1.63 -15.34 18.68
N ARG A 176 -1.93 -14.51 17.68
CA ARG A 176 -3.26 -13.89 17.48
C ARG A 176 -3.53 -13.59 16.02
N ILE A 177 -4.81 -13.58 15.69
CA ILE A 177 -5.35 -13.16 14.40
C ILE A 177 -6.23 -11.95 14.69
N ILE A 178 -6.05 -10.88 13.93
CA ILE A 178 -6.84 -9.67 14.01
C ILE A 178 -7.43 -9.45 12.62
N SER A 179 -8.71 -9.75 12.44
CA SER A 179 -9.45 -9.44 11.22
C SER A 179 -9.96 -8.00 11.27
N HIS A 180 -10.13 -7.38 10.11
CA HIS A 180 -10.70 -6.04 10.04
C HIS A 180 -12.11 -6.02 10.65
N PRO A 181 -12.44 -5.08 11.57
CA PRO A 181 -13.74 -5.07 12.27
C PRO A 181 -14.92 -4.83 11.32
N TYR A 182 -14.69 -4.10 10.23
CA TYR A 182 -15.68 -3.86 9.17
C TYR A 182 -15.67 -4.90 8.04
N PHE A 183 -14.97 -6.03 8.23
CA PHE A 183 -15.01 -7.11 7.26
C PHE A 183 -16.44 -7.64 7.07
N ASN A 184 -16.88 -7.75 5.83
CA ASN A 184 -18.19 -8.26 5.44
C ASN A 184 -18.04 -9.54 4.62
N ASP A 185 -18.63 -10.64 5.08
CA ASP A 185 -18.55 -11.97 4.46
C ASP A 185 -19.44 -12.17 3.24
N TYR A 186 -20.42 -11.27 3.04
CA TYR A 186 -21.28 -11.28 1.85
C TYR A 186 -20.66 -10.47 0.71
N THR A 187 -20.07 -9.31 1.02
CA THR A 187 -19.52 -8.40 -0.01
C THR A 187 -18.01 -8.52 -0.16
N TYR A 188 -17.31 -9.21 0.75
CA TYR A 188 -15.86 -9.26 0.87
C TYR A 188 -15.19 -7.90 1.07
N ASP A 189 -15.96 -6.88 1.46
CA ASP A 189 -15.40 -5.58 1.76
C ASP A 189 -14.59 -5.62 3.06
N TYR A 190 -13.47 -4.89 3.09
CA TYR A 190 -12.46 -4.98 4.16
C TYR A 190 -11.91 -6.40 4.40
N ASP A 191 -11.75 -7.20 3.35
CA ASP A 191 -11.19 -8.56 3.45
C ASP A 191 -9.67 -8.54 3.68
N ILE A 192 -9.27 -8.19 4.90
CA ILE A 192 -7.89 -8.15 5.34
C ILE A 192 -7.78 -8.54 6.82
N ALA A 193 -6.73 -9.29 7.13
CA ALA A 193 -6.38 -9.66 8.48
C ALA A 193 -4.87 -9.56 8.70
N VAL A 194 -4.50 -9.19 9.91
CA VAL A 194 -3.11 -9.14 10.37
C VAL A 194 -2.92 -10.26 11.39
N VAL A 195 -1.82 -10.99 11.27
CA VAL A 195 -1.55 -12.19 12.06
C VAL A 195 -0.22 -12.05 12.77
N GLU A 196 -0.22 -12.23 14.09
CA GLU A 196 0.99 -12.19 14.91
C GLU A 196 1.55 -13.61 15.11
N LEU A 197 2.83 -13.78 14.85
CA LEU A 197 3.58 -14.99 15.17
C LEU A 197 3.92 -15.02 16.66
N GLN A 198 3.84 -16.21 17.26
CA GLN A 198 4.25 -16.44 18.64
C GLN A 198 5.76 -16.42 18.81
N THR A 199 6.50 -16.82 17.78
CA THR A 199 7.95 -16.75 17.73
C THR A 199 8.34 -15.92 16.50
N PRO A 200 9.13 -14.85 16.66
CA PRO A 200 9.61 -14.06 15.53
C PRO A 200 10.38 -14.94 14.54
N ALA A 201 10.12 -14.73 13.25
CA ALA A 201 10.82 -15.38 12.16
C ALA A 201 12.26 -14.87 12.07
N THR A 202 13.22 -15.78 11.92
CA THR A 202 14.62 -15.42 11.66
C THR A 202 14.82 -15.16 10.17
N PHE A 203 15.17 -13.92 9.82
CA PHE A 203 15.42 -13.57 8.43
C PHE A 203 16.64 -14.31 7.86
N SER A 204 16.51 -14.71 6.60
CA SER A 204 17.52 -15.44 5.84
C SER A 204 17.37 -15.13 4.35
N SER A 205 18.20 -15.71 3.48
CA SER A 205 18.01 -15.57 2.03
C SER A 205 16.68 -16.13 1.50
N PHE A 206 15.97 -16.94 2.30
CA PHE A 206 14.69 -17.56 1.95
C PHE A 206 13.51 -16.97 2.72
N ILE A 207 13.77 -16.15 3.74
CA ILE A 207 12.76 -15.57 4.63
C ILE A 207 13.07 -14.08 4.76
N GLN A 208 12.28 -13.24 4.11
CA GLN A 208 12.44 -11.79 4.09
C GLN A 208 11.06 -11.13 4.06
N PRO A 209 10.88 -9.96 4.70
CA PRO A 209 9.61 -9.26 4.67
C PRO A 209 9.37 -8.57 3.32
N ILE A 210 8.11 -8.46 2.89
CA ILE A 210 7.72 -7.60 1.77
C ILE A 210 7.50 -6.16 2.23
N CYS A 211 7.76 -5.17 1.36
CA CYS A 211 7.45 -3.79 1.70
C CYS A 211 5.94 -3.52 1.65
N LEU A 212 5.46 -2.73 2.60
CA LEU A 212 4.12 -2.15 2.54
C LEU A 212 4.18 -0.81 1.80
N PRO A 213 3.24 -0.56 0.86
CA PRO A 213 3.18 0.72 0.17
C PRO A 213 2.76 1.83 1.12
N ASP A 214 3.06 3.08 0.78
CA ASP A 214 2.45 4.25 1.42
C ASP A 214 0.96 4.36 1.05
N ALA A 215 0.14 5.02 1.88
CA ALA A 215 -1.29 5.19 1.60
C ALA A 215 -1.53 6.00 0.32
N THR A 216 -0.59 6.90 0.00
CA THR A 216 -0.60 7.73 -1.21
C THR A 216 0.06 7.07 -2.42
N HIS A 217 0.70 5.90 -2.23
CA HIS A 217 1.34 5.20 -3.33
C HIS A 217 0.29 4.75 -4.35
N SER A 218 0.60 4.93 -5.64
CA SER A 218 -0.32 4.57 -6.73
C SER A 218 0.33 3.57 -7.66
N PHE A 219 -0.37 2.45 -7.86
CA PHE A 219 -0.02 1.47 -8.89
C PHE A 219 -0.77 1.83 -10.17
N PRO A 220 -0.09 2.19 -11.28
CA PRO A 220 -0.75 2.60 -12.50
C PRO A 220 -1.50 1.44 -13.16
N VAL A 221 -2.64 1.75 -13.79
CA VAL A 221 -3.43 0.78 -14.57
C VAL A 221 -2.57 0.15 -15.66
N GLY A 222 -2.72 -1.15 -15.87
CA GLY A 222 -1.96 -1.93 -16.83
C GLY A 222 -0.57 -2.34 -16.33
N LYS A 223 -0.16 -1.93 -15.11
CA LYS A 223 1.07 -2.39 -14.48
C LYS A 223 1.06 -3.91 -14.33
N ASP A 224 2.17 -4.53 -14.71
CA ASP A 224 2.43 -5.95 -14.47
C ASP A 224 2.69 -6.18 -12.98
N LEU A 225 1.97 -7.15 -12.42
CA LEU A 225 1.99 -7.57 -11.02
C LEU A 225 2.18 -9.08 -10.96
N TRP A 226 2.67 -9.56 -9.82
CA TRP A 226 2.90 -10.98 -9.59
C TRP A 226 1.97 -11.50 -8.51
N VAL A 227 1.36 -12.64 -8.78
CA VAL A 227 0.63 -13.42 -7.76
C VAL A 227 1.33 -14.74 -7.55
N THR A 228 1.38 -15.19 -6.29
CA THR A 228 2.05 -16.42 -5.89
C THR A 228 1.23 -17.20 -4.88
N GLY A 229 1.19 -18.52 -5.06
CA GLY A 229 0.46 -19.39 -4.14
C GLY A 229 0.50 -20.87 -4.51
N TRP A 230 -0.10 -21.68 -3.66
CA TRP A 230 -0.22 -23.14 -3.81
C TRP A 230 -1.65 -23.56 -4.16
N GLY A 231 -2.48 -22.60 -4.56
CA GLY A 231 -3.85 -22.83 -4.97
C GLY A 231 -3.97 -23.75 -6.18
N ALA A 232 -5.22 -24.07 -6.50
CA ALA A 232 -5.59 -24.94 -7.59
C ALA A 232 -5.04 -24.40 -8.91
N THR A 233 -4.32 -25.24 -9.66
CA THR A 233 -3.74 -24.85 -10.96
C THR A 233 -4.78 -24.80 -12.09
N ALA A 234 -6.00 -25.27 -11.81
CA ALA A 234 -7.18 -25.19 -12.64
C ALA A 234 -8.42 -25.10 -11.73
N GLU A 235 -9.50 -24.51 -12.23
CA GLU A 235 -10.75 -24.39 -11.48
C GLU A 235 -11.27 -25.77 -11.02
N GLY A 236 -11.48 -25.92 -9.71
CA GLY A 236 -11.89 -27.20 -9.11
C GLY A 236 -10.79 -28.29 -9.08
N GLY A 237 -9.55 -27.93 -9.44
CA GLY A 237 -8.39 -28.80 -9.39
C GLY A 237 -7.79 -28.94 -7.98
N GLY A 238 -6.81 -29.82 -7.85
CA GLY A 238 -6.01 -29.95 -6.62
C GLY A 238 -4.96 -28.85 -6.48
N GLY A 239 -4.63 -28.48 -5.24
CA GLY A 239 -3.54 -27.54 -4.95
C GLY A 239 -2.17 -28.03 -5.43
N ALA A 240 -1.27 -27.08 -5.73
CA ALA A 240 0.07 -27.39 -6.20
C ALA A 240 1.00 -27.79 -5.03
N SER A 241 1.89 -28.76 -5.25
CA SER A 241 2.94 -29.12 -4.29
C SER A 241 4.15 -28.18 -4.32
N ILE A 242 4.35 -27.50 -5.45
CA ILE A 242 5.39 -26.49 -5.66
C ILE A 242 4.71 -25.13 -5.74
N LEU A 243 5.31 -24.11 -5.11
CA LEU A 243 4.80 -22.74 -5.18
C LEU A 243 4.67 -22.31 -6.64
N GLN A 244 3.49 -21.84 -7.03
CA GLN A 244 3.26 -21.29 -8.37
C GLN A 244 3.44 -19.77 -8.35
N LYS A 245 3.81 -19.22 -9.50
CA LYS A 245 3.85 -17.79 -9.76
C LYS A 245 3.20 -17.47 -11.10
N ALA A 246 2.55 -16.32 -11.17
CA ALA A 246 1.91 -15.82 -12.37
C ALA A 246 2.08 -14.30 -12.49
N GLU A 247 2.35 -13.85 -13.72
CA GLU A 247 2.35 -12.43 -14.08
C GLU A 247 0.96 -12.04 -14.60
N ILE A 248 0.35 -11.05 -13.98
CA ILE A 248 -1.01 -10.56 -14.25
C ILE A 248 -1.00 -9.02 -14.26
N ARG A 249 -2.10 -8.40 -14.70
CA ARG A 249 -2.14 -6.94 -14.90
C ARG A 249 -3.22 -6.25 -14.11
N LEU A 250 -2.89 -5.08 -13.56
CA LEU A 250 -3.86 -4.22 -12.90
C LEU A 250 -4.90 -3.72 -13.92
N ILE A 251 -6.17 -3.97 -13.65
CA ILE A 251 -7.30 -3.53 -14.47
C ILE A 251 -7.85 -2.22 -13.90
N ASN A 252 -8.33 -1.35 -14.79
CA ASN A 252 -8.98 -0.12 -14.41
C ASN A 252 -10.23 -0.39 -13.54
N GLN A 253 -10.38 0.37 -12.45
CA GLN A 253 -11.49 0.19 -11.50
C GLN A 253 -12.87 0.27 -12.19
N THR A 254 -13.09 1.26 -13.05
CA THR A 254 -14.39 1.47 -13.73
C THR A 254 -14.71 0.31 -14.67
N VAL A 255 -13.72 -0.13 -15.44
CA VAL A 255 -13.87 -1.30 -16.33
C VAL A 255 -14.18 -2.55 -15.51
N CYS A 256 -13.47 -2.75 -14.40
CA CYS A 256 -13.73 -3.92 -13.56
C CYS A 256 -15.12 -3.86 -12.90
N ASN A 257 -15.55 -2.70 -12.43
CA ASN A 257 -16.87 -2.55 -11.83
C ASN A 257 -18.00 -2.90 -12.82
N GLN A 258 -17.82 -2.56 -14.10
CA GLN A 258 -18.74 -2.96 -15.17
C GLN A 258 -18.75 -4.48 -15.39
N LEU A 259 -17.59 -5.13 -15.34
CA LEU A 259 -17.48 -6.59 -15.49
C LEU A 259 -18.09 -7.34 -14.31
N LEU A 260 -18.01 -6.77 -13.10
CA LEU A 260 -18.48 -7.35 -11.85
C LEU A 260 -19.85 -6.81 -11.40
N THR A 261 -20.60 -6.15 -12.29
CA THR A 261 -21.97 -5.67 -12.04
C THR A 261 -22.09 -4.81 -10.78
N ASP A 262 -21.21 -3.82 -10.64
CA ASP A 262 -21.19 -2.81 -9.57
C ASP A 262 -20.96 -3.35 -8.14
N GLN A 263 -20.35 -4.53 -8.01
CA GLN A 263 -20.02 -5.13 -6.70
C GLN A 263 -18.70 -4.64 -6.10
N LEU A 264 -17.93 -3.80 -6.80
CA LEU A 264 -16.56 -3.45 -6.41
C LEU A 264 -16.52 -2.20 -5.54
N THR A 265 -15.88 -2.30 -4.37
CA THR A 265 -15.68 -1.14 -3.49
C THR A 265 -14.36 -0.42 -3.77
N PRO A 266 -14.20 0.86 -3.36
CA PRO A 266 -12.91 1.56 -3.40
C PRO A 266 -11.74 0.85 -2.68
N ARG A 267 -12.03 -0.06 -1.73
CA ARG A 267 -11.03 -0.84 -0.99
C ARG A 267 -10.57 -2.07 -1.77
N MET A 268 -11.15 -2.33 -2.94
CA MET A 268 -10.82 -3.45 -3.80
C MET A 268 -10.08 -2.99 -5.06
N MET A 269 -9.37 -3.92 -5.69
CA MET A 269 -8.73 -3.74 -6.99
C MET A 269 -8.84 -5.03 -7.78
N CYS A 270 -8.92 -4.91 -9.11
CA CYS A 270 -9.02 -6.06 -9.99
C CYS A 270 -7.73 -6.29 -10.74
N VAL A 271 -7.32 -7.55 -10.81
CA VAL A 271 -6.10 -7.93 -11.49
C VAL A 271 -6.36 -9.19 -12.28
N GLY A 272 -5.87 -9.24 -13.51
CA GLY A 272 -6.03 -10.40 -14.36
C GLY A 272 -5.72 -10.11 -15.81
N ILE A 273 -5.86 -11.14 -16.63
CA ILE A 273 -5.74 -11.04 -18.08
C ILE A 273 -7.13 -11.24 -18.67
N LEU A 274 -7.72 -10.18 -19.25
CA LEU A 274 -9.11 -10.23 -19.73
C LEU A 274 -9.37 -11.27 -20.83
N THR A 275 -8.34 -11.69 -21.56
CA THR A 275 -8.44 -12.80 -22.53
C THR A 275 -8.59 -14.18 -21.87
N GLY A 276 -8.39 -14.28 -20.55
CA GLY A 276 -8.35 -15.51 -19.76
C GLY A 276 -6.97 -16.17 -19.77
N GLY A 277 -6.89 -17.32 -19.09
CA GLY A 277 -5.74 -18.24 -19.09
C GLY A 277 -4.86 -18.21 -17.84
N VAL A 278 -4.63 -17.03 -17.24
CA VAL A 278 -3.79 -16.88 -16.04
C VAL A 278 -4.52 -16.05 -15.00
N ASP A 279 -4.67 -16.61 -13.80
CA ASP A 279 -5.37 -15.98 -12.67
C ASP A 279 -4.97 -16.65 -11.34
N ALA A 280 -5.32 -16.02 -10.22
CA ALA A 280 -5.29 -16.67 -8.91
C ALA A 280 -6.51 -17.59 -8.76
N CYS A 281 -6.37 -18.68 -8.01
CA CYS A 281 -7.43 -19.65 -7.86
C CYS A 281 -7.60 -20.17 -6.42
N GLN A 282 -8.45 -21.19 -6.23
CA GLN A 282 -8.81 -21.68 -4.91
C GLN A 282 -7.57 -22.09 -4.11
N GLY A 283 -7.36 -21.52 -2.93
CA GLY A 283 -6.17 -21.74 -2.08
C GLY A 283 -5.11 -20.64 -2.18
N ASP A 284 -5.16 -19.78 -3.20
CA ASP A 284 -4.30 -18.59 -3.26
C ASP A 284 -4.82 -17.44 -2.37
N SER A 285 -6.06 -17.56 -1.86
CA SER A 285 -6.69 -16.63 -0.91
C SER A 285 -5.74 -16.21 0.20
N GLY A 286 -5.66 -14.90 0.48
CA GLY A 286 -4.73 -14.36 1.47
C GLY A 286 -3.28 -14.22 0.99
N GLY A 287 -2.94 -14.77 -0.18
CA GLY A 287 -1.63 -14.64 -0.80
C GLY A 287 -1.32 -13.21 -1.27
N PRO A 288 -0.03 -12.90 -1.47
CA PRO A 288 0.40 -11.58 -1.90
C PRO A 288 0.12 -11.32 -3.38
N LEU A 289 -0.31 -10.10 -3.66
CA LEU A 289 -0.18 -9.47 -4.97
C LEU A 289 1.00 -8.49 -4.91
N VAL A 290 2.05 -8.77 -5.67
CA VAL A 290 3.34 -8.09 -5.58
C VAL A 290 3.57 -7.18 -6.78
N SER A 291 3.99 -5.95 -6.50
CA SER A 291 4.49 -5.00 -7.49
C SER A 291 6.01 -4.87 -7.40
N VAL A 292 6.68 -4.84 -8.55
CA VAL A 292 8.09 -4.46 -8.63
C VAL A 292 8.18 -2.96 -8.88
N GLU A 293 8.85 -2.23 -7.99
CA GLU A 293 9.02 -0.78 -8.07
C GLU A 293 10.38 -0.37 -8.66
N PRO A 294 10.53 0.87 -9.17
CA PRO A 294 11.77 1.35 -9.79
C PRO A 294 13.02 1.23 -8.90
N SER A 295 12.84 1.25 -7.58
CA SER A 295 13.89 1.02 -6.58
C SER A 295 14.40 -0.44 -6.55
N SER A 296 13.88 -1.30 -7.43
CA SER A 296 14.10 -2.76 -7.42
C SER A 296 13.62 -3.45 -6.14
N ARG A 297 12.80 -2.76 -5.34
CA ARG A 297 12.10 -3.35 -4.19
C ARG A 297 10.71 -3.82 -4.58
N MET A 298 10.25 -4.85 -3.89
CA MET A 298 8.93 -5.43 -4.06
C MET A 298 7.97 -4.92 -2.99
N PHE A 299 6.79 -4.49 -3.43
CA PHE A 299 5.74 -3.95 -2.60
C PHE A 299 4.49 -4.81 -2.65
N LEU A 300 3.82 -4.97 -1.52
CA LEU A 300 2.54 -5.65 -1.42
C LEU A 300 1.42 -4.73 -1.92
N ALA A 301 1.02 -4.88 -3.17
CA ALA A 301 -0.02 -4.08 -3.80
C ALA A 301 -1.42 -4.47 -3.32
N GLY A 302 -1.64 -5.77 -3.10
CA GLY A 302 -2.92 -6.29 -2.65
C GLY A 302 -2.83 -7.66 -1.97
N VAL A 303 -3.96 -8.13 -1.46
CA VAL A 303 -4.16 -9.49 -0.92
C VAL A 303 -5.23 -10.19 -1.75
N VAL A 304 -4.98 -11.44 -2.17
CA VAL A 304 -5.98 -12.25 -2.91
C VAL A 304 -7.23 -12.40 -2.06
N SER A 305 -8.40 -12.03 -2.59
CA SER A 305 -9.66 -12.00 -1.85
C SER A 305 -10.70 -12.95 -2.47
N TRP A 306 -11.24 -12.64 -3.64
CA TRP A 306 -12.31 -13.44 -4.27
C TRP A 306 -12.29 -13.32 -5.81
N GLY A 307 -13.10 -14.12 -6.48
CA GLY A 307 -13.27 -14.09 -7.94
C GLY A 307 -14.43 -14.99 -8.39
N ASP A 308 -14.99 -14.72 -9.57
CA ASP A 308 -16.01 -15.58 -10.20
C ASP A 308 -15.31 -16.60 -11.12
N GLY A 309 -14.93 -17.74 -10.56
CA GLY A 309 -14.10 -18.74 -11.25
C GLY A 309 -12.62 -18.32 -11.33
N CYS A 310 -11.83 -19.07 -12.10
CA CYS A 310 -10.41 -18.79 -12.28
C CYS A 310 -10.05 -18.80 -13.77
N ALA A 311 -9.24 -17.83 -14.21
CA ALA A 311 -8.66 -17.80 -15.56
C ALA A 311 -9.70 -17.77 -16.70
N GLN A 312 -10.94 -17.40 -16.38
CA GLN A 312 -12.01 -17.25 -17.37
C GLN A 312 -11.91 -15.90 -18.09
N ARG A 313 -12.38 -15.85 -19.34
CA ARG A 313 -12.42 -14.61 -20.12
C ARG A 313 -13.34 -13.59 -19.43
N ASN A 314 -12.89 -12.34 -19.34
CA ASN A 314 -13.62 -11.22 -18.73
C ASN A 314 -14.02 -11.41 -17.25
N LYS A 315 -13.42 -12.37 -16.55
CA LYS A 315 -13.64 -12.59 -15.12
C LYS A 315 -12.33 -12.41 -14.37
N PRO A 316 -11.98 -11.17 -13.97
CA PRO A 316 -10.76 -10.91 -13.24
C PRO A 316 -10.87 -11.34 -11.77
N GLY A 317 -9.74 -11.69 -11.16
CA GLY A 317 -9.64 -11.82 -9.71
C GLY A 317 -9.72 -10.47 -9.00
N VAL A 318 -10.32 -10.48 -7.81
CA VAL A 318 -10.48 -9.31 -6.94
C VAL A 318 -9.56 -9.45 -5.72
N TYR A 319 -8.89 -8.34 -5.42
CA TYR A 319 -7.88 -8.25 -4.39
C TYR A 319 -8.21 -7.09 -3.46
N SER A 320 -7.92 -7.25 -2.17
CA SER A 320 -7.97 -6.16 -1.20
C SER A 320 -6.83 -5.18 -1.50
N ARG A 321 -7.15 -3.90 -1.68
CA ARG A 321 -6.21 -2.84 -2.04
C ARG A 321 -5.46 -2.35 -0.80
N LEU A 322 -4.17 -2.67 -0.69
CA LEU A 322 -3.40 -2.33 0.51
C LEU A 322 -3.29 -0.83 0.75
N THR A 323 -3.19 0.00 -0.28
CA THR A 323 -3.04 1.46 -0.11
C THR A 323 -4.26 2.09 0.59
N SER A 324 -5.46 1.54 0.38
CA SER A 324 -6.69 1.98 1.06
C SER A 324 -6.90 1.36 2.44
N LEU A 325 -6.25 0.23 2.73
CA LEU A 325 -6.37 -0.50 4.00
C LEU A 325 -5.12 -0.33 4.88
N ARG A 326 -4.19 0.53 4.45
CA ARG A 326 -2.84 0.64 5.01
C ARG A 326 -2.88 1.03 6.48
N ASP A 327 -3.59 2.09 6.83
CA ASP A 327 -3.57 2.66 8.17
C ASP A 327 -4.03 1.63 9.22
N TRP A 328 -5.07 0.87 8.88
CA TRP A 328 -5.52 -0.23 9.72
C TRP A 328 -4.50 -1.38 9.76
N SER A 329 -3.98 -1.81 8.62
CA SER A 329 -3.02 -2.93 8.57
C SER A 329 -1.74 -2.64 9.34
N PHE A 330 -1.29 -1.39 9.35
CA PHE A 330 -0.09 -0.93 10.05
C PHE A 330 -0.28 -0.84 11.57
N CYS A 331 -1.49 -0.46 12.00
CA CYS A 331 -1.81 -0.28 13.41
C CYS A 331 -3.26 -0.73 13.74
N PRO A 332 -3.55 -2.05 13.78
CA PRO A 332 -4.91 -2.57 13.88
C PRO A 332 -5.68 -2.17 15.14
N TRP A 333 -4.96 -1.75 16.18
CA TRP A 333 -5.46 -1.38 17.49
C TRP A 333 -5.67 0.15 17.63
N ALA A 334 -5.00 0.97 16.82
CA ALA A 334 -5.28 2.40 16.74
C ALA A 334 -6.65 2.67 16.06
N ALA A 335 -7.00 1.84 15.07
CA ALA A 335 -8.26 1.96 14.34
C ALA A 335 -9.50 1.52 15.15
N GLN A 336 -9.33 0.70 16.20
CA GLN A 336 -10.41 0.35 17.12
C GLN A 336 -10.81 1.49 18.08
N ALA A 337 -9.98 2.54 18.16
CA ALA A 337 -10.22 3.71 19.01
C ALA A 337 -10.95 4.86 18.28
N LEU A 338 -11.35 4.67 17.02
CA LEU A 338 -12.16 5.64 16.29
C LEU A 338 -13.65 5.42 16.60
N PRO A 339 -14.37 6.42 17.15
CA PRO A 339 -15.78 6.32 17.51
C PRO A 339 -16.73 6.20 16.31
#